data_AF-A0A450UUQ4-F1
#
_entry.id   AF-A0A450UUQ4-F1
#
_cell.length_a   1.000
_cell.length_b   1.000
_cell.length_c   1.000
_cell.angle_alpha   90.00
_cell.angle_beta   90.00
_cell.angle_gamma   90.00
#
_symmetry.space_group_name_H-M   'P 1'
#
loop_
_entity.id
_entity.type
_entity.pdbx_description
1 polymer ?
#
loop_
_entity_poly.entity_id
_entity_poly.type
_entity_poly.pdbx_seq_one_letter_code
_entity_poly.pdbx_strand_id
1 'polypeptide(L)' 'MFPPLWGWDSFNRAAGMNKVRTAAKFIKANMPLGKGFTLTNDEAANLAFYMWIQFRPYDPRRAILINMFMPPPGA' A
#
# COMPACT_ATOMS: atom_id res chain seq x y z
N MET A 1 12.65 -10.29 -8.00
CA MET A 1 11.66 -9.27 -8.43
C MET A 1 10.90 -8.80 -7.20
N PHE A 2 10.74 -7.49 -7.01
CA PHE A 2 10.07 -6.90 -5.83
C PHE A 2 8.87 -6.05 -6.28
N PRO A 3 7.71 -6.13 -5.60
CA PRO A 3 6.54 -5.37 -5.97
C PRO A 3 6.70 -3.88 -5.63
N PRO A 4 6.07 -2.97 -6.40
CA PRO A 4 6.00 -1.56 -6.03
C PRO A 4 5.11 -1.38 -4.78
N LEU A 5 5.57 -0.59 -3.81
CA LEU A 5 4.83 -0.32 -2.57
C LEU A 5 3.87 0.87 -2.69
N TRP A 6 4.11 1.75 -3.65
CA TRP A 6 3.31 2.93 -4.01
C TRP A 6 3.53 3.29 -5.48
N GLY A 7 2.91 4.35 -5.98
CA GLY A 7 2.93 4.73 -7.39
C GLY A 7 1.78 4.12 -8.19
N TRP A 8 1.72 4.42 -9.49
CA TRP A 8 0.63 4.02 -10.38
C TRP A 8 0.47 2.50 -10.48
N ASP A 9 1.57 1.75 -10.45
CA ASP A 9 1.59 0.28 -10.55
C ASP A 9 1.42 -0.44 -9.20
N SER A 10 1.13 0.30 -8.13
CA SER A 10 0.87 -0.27 -6.81
C SER A 10 -0.62 -0.42 -6.52
N PHE A 11 -0.94 -1.03 -5.39
CA PHE A 11 -2.31 -1.18 -4.92
C PHE A 11 -2.98 0.19 -4.66
N ASN A 12 -4.25 0.28 -5.05
CA ASN A 12 -5.07 1.47 -4.92
C ASN A 12 -5.44 1.80 -3.44
N ARG A 13 -6.05 2.96 -3.23
CA ARG A 13 -6.50 3.42 -1.89
C ARG A 13 -7.56 2.53 -1.23
N ALA A 14 -8.27 1.70 -2.00
CA ALA A 14 -9.33 0.82 -1.51
C ALA A 14 -8.82 -0.55 -1.04
N ALA A 15 -7.60 -0.92 -1.42
CA ALA A 15 -7.02 -2.21 -1.05
C ALA A 15 -6.82 -2.30 0.47
N GLY A 16 -6.99 -3.51 1.01
CA GLY A 16 -6.82 -3.77 2.45
C GLY A 16 -5.43 -3.41 2.98
N MET A 17 -4.41 -3.45 2.12
CA MET A 17 -3.02 -3.07 2.44
C MET A 17 -2.85 -1.55 2.61
N ASN A 18 -3.79 -0.72 2.15
CA ASN A 18 -3.76 0.72 2.39
C ASN A 18 -4.24 1.10 3.82
N LYS A 19 -4.54 0.12 4.68
CA LYS A 19 -4.81 0.35 6.09
C LYS A 19 -3.50 0.22 6.88
N VAL A 20 -3.08 1.28 7.56
CA VAL A 20 -1.81 1.32 8.33
C VAL A 20 -1.68 0.12 9.29
N ARG A 21 -2.75 -0.23 10.00
CA ARG A 21 -2.76 -1.39 10.92
C ARG A 21 -2.51 -2.72 10.22
N THR A 22 -3.09 -2.92 9.04
CA THR A 22 -2.93 -4.14 8.25
C THR A 22 -1.52 -4.21 7.66
N ALA A 23 -1.04 -3.10 7.10
CA ALA A 23 0.32 -2.98 6.60
C ALA A 23 1.37 -3.22 7.68
N ALA A 24 1.20 -2.63 8.88
CA ALA A 24 2.13 -2.83 9.99
C ALA A 24 2.21 -4.30 10.42
N LYS A 25 1.08 -5.01 10.49
CA LYS A 25 1.05 -6.45 10.78
C LYS A 25 1.78 -7.26 9.69
N PHE A 26 1.55 -6.92 8.42
CA PHE A 26 2.21 -7.61 7.31
C PHE A 26 3.73 -7.37 7.31
N ILE A 27 4.15 -6.11 7.48
CA ILE A 27 5.56 -5.72 7.59
C ILE A 27 6.22 -6.44 8.75
N LYS A 28 5.61 -6.42 9.95
CA LYS A 28 6.17 -7.12 11.11
C LYS A 28 6.35 -8.62 10.87
N ALA A 29 5.36 -9.28 10.26
CA ALA A 29 5.41 -10.73 10.10
C ALA A 29 6.30 -11.19 8.94
N ASN A 30 6.39 -10.42 7.85
CA ASN A 30 6.97 -10.88 6.58
C ASN A 30 8.10 -10.02 6.04
N MET A 31 8.42 -8.89 6.67
CA MET A 31 9.48 -7.97 6.25
C MET A 31 10.53 -7.76 7.36
N PRO A 32 11.83 -7.66 7.01
CA PRO A 32 12.41 -7.89 5.68
C PRO A 32 12.24 -9.33 5.20
N LEU A 33 12.30 -9.56 3.89
CA LEU A 33 12.08 -10.90 3.29
C LEU A 33 13.03 -11.93 3.91
N GLY A 34 12.48 -13.03 4.44
CA GLY A 34 13.24 -14.07 5.14
C GLY A 34 13.66 -13.72 6.57
N LYS A 35 13.28 -12.53 7.06
CA LYS A 35 13.57 -12.01 8.41
C LYS A 35 12.31 -11.44 9.05
N GLY A 36 11.23 -12.23 9.06
CA GLY A 36 10.01 -11.86 9.77
C GLY A 36 10.28 -11.65 11.26
N PHE A 37 9.48 -10.78 11.89
CA PHE A 37 9.50 -10.47 13.32
C PHE A 37 10.80 -9.87 13.87
N THR A 38 11.72 -9.41 13.01
CA THR A 38 12.91 -8.69 13.46
C THR A 38 12.65 -7.23 13.81
N LEU A 39 11.56 -6.66 13.29
CA LEU A 39 11.15 -5.27 13.56
C LEU A 39 10.31 -5.18 14.84
N THR A 40 10.52 -4.10 15.59
CA THR A 40 9.64 -3.74 16.70
C THR A 40 8.25 -3.33 16.20
N ASN A 41 7.27 -3.31 17.10
CA ASN A 41 5.92 -2.85 16.76
C ASN A 41 5.91 -1.42 16.22
N ASP A 42 6.71 -0.54 16.84
CA ASP A 42 6.75 0.87 16.49
C ASP A 42 7.46 1.09 15.16
N GLU A 43 8.56 0.39 14.89
CA GLU A 43 9.22 0.43 13.58
C GLU A 43 8.28 -0.05 12.47
N ALA A 44 7.58 -1.18 12.69
CA ALA A 44 6.63 -1.69 11.70
C ALA A 44 5.47 -0.71 11.45
N ALA A 45 4.98 -0.02 12.49
CA ALA A 45 3.96 1.00 12.37
C ALA A 45 4.46 2.25 11.64
N ASN A 46 5.67 2.71 11.95
CA ASN A 46 6.29 3.87 11.32
C ASN A 46 6.55 3.62 9.82
N LEU A 47 7.06 2.43 9.47
CA LEU A 47 7.25 2.02 8.07
C LEU A 47 5.91 1.92 7.32
N ALA A 48 4.89 1.35 7.96
CA ALA A 48 3.55 1.28 7.39
C ALA A 48 2.96 2.67 7.12
N PHE A 49 3.15 3.61 8.06
CA PHE A 49 2.70 4.99 7.91
C PHE A 49 3.46 5.71 6.79
N TYR A 50 4.77 5.52 6.72
CA TYR A 50 5.60 6.08 5.66
C TYR A 50 5.17 5.58 4.27
N MET A 51 4.82 4.30 4.13
CA MET A 51 4.26 3.74 2.89
C MET A 51 2.86 4.28 2.56
N TRP A 52 2.07 4.61 3.59
CA TRP A 52 0.69 5.07 3.43
C TRP A 52 0.56 6.50 2.90
N ILE A 53 1.45 7.40 3.31
CA ILE A 53 1.44 8.81 2.89
C ILE A 53 1.84 9.01 1.42
N GLN A 54 2.44 8.00 0.78
CA GLN A 54 2.89 8.07 -0.61
C GLN A 54 1.72 8.11 -1.61
N PHE A 55 2.01 8.64 -2.80
CA PHE A 55 1.06 8.69 -3.91
C PHE A 55 0.65 7.28 -4.38
N ARG A 56 -0.63 7.08 -4.70
CA ARG A 56 -1.20 5.81 -5.22
C ARG A 56 -2.54 6.05 -5.92
N PRO A 57 -3.01 5.10 -6.76
CA PRO A 57 -4.30 5.20 -7.44
C PRO A 57 -5.48 5.36 -6.47
N TYR A 58 -6.48 6.14 -6.87
CA TYR A 58 -7.68 6.40 -6.09
C TYR A 58 -8.58 5.16 -5.93
N ASP A 59 -9.52 5.24 -4.99
CA ASP A 59 -10.50 4.18 -4.77
C ASP A 59 -11.42 4.07 -6.00
N PRO A 60 -11.44 2.91 -6.70
CA PRO A 60 -12.28 2.72 -7.87
C PRO A 60 -13.78 2.86 -7.57
N ARG A 61 -14.21 2.66 -6.31
CA ARG A 61 -15.62 2.80 -5.88
C ARG A 61 -16.05 4.25 -5.72
N ARG A 62 -15.13 5.13 -5.34
CA ARG A 62 -15.37 6.59 -5.28
C ARG A 62 -15.18 7.25 -6.64
N ALA A 63 -14.56 6.54 -7.57
CA ALA A 63 -14.18 7.02 -8.88
C ALA A 63 -15.14 6.55 -9.99
N ILE A 64 -16.42 6.24 -9.73
CA ILE A 64 -17.37 5.93 -10.83
C ILE A 64 -17.34 7.04 -11.90
N LEU A 65 -17.35 8.30 -11.47
CA LEU A 65 -17.25 9.45 -12.38
C LEU A 65 -15.81 9.72 -12.85
N ILE A 66 -14.79 9.45 -12.04
CA ILE A 66 -13.38 9.71 -12.41
C ILE A 66 -12.86 8.67 -13.41
N ASN A 67 -13.16 7.39 -13.22
CA ASN A 67 -12.81 6.30 -14.15
C ASN A 67 -13.50 6.45 -15.51
N MET A 68 -14.59 7.21 -15.60
CA MET A 68 -15.28 7.50 -16.86
C MET A 68 -14.50 8.50 -17.73
N PHE A 69 -13.76 9.43 -17.12
CA PHE A 69 -13.07 10.52 -17.84
C PHE A 69 -11.53 10.46 -17.75
N MET A 70 -10.97 9.69 -16.83
CA MET A 70 -9.53 9.41 -16.72
C MET A 70 -9.32 7.92 -16.44
N PRO A 71 -9.18 7.09 -17.48
CA PRO A 71 -8.77 5.70 -17.28
C PRO A 71 -7.37 5.65 -16.64
N PRO A 72 -7.09 4.64 -15.79
CA PRO A 72 -5.76 4.46 -15.22
C PRO A 72 -4.71 4.41 -16.33
N PRO A 73 -3.53 5.04 -16.16
CA PRO A 73 -2.44 4.87 -17.12
C PRO A 73 -2.10 3.37 -17.22
N GLY A 74 -2.23 2.80 -18.41
CA GLY A 74 -1.95 1.37 -18.66
C GLY A 74 -3.17 0.45 -18.76
N ALA A 75 -4.40 0.97 -18.81
CA ALA A 75 -5.58 0.26 -19.30
C ALA A 75 -5.71 0.36 -20.83
#